data_AF-A0A938BEJ0-F1
#
_entry.id   AF-A0A938BEJ0-F1
#
_cell.length_a   1.000
_cell.length_b   1.000
_cell.length_c   1.000
_cell.angle_alpha   90.00
_cell.angle_beta   90.00
_cell.angle_gamma   90.00
#
_symmetry.space_group_name_H-M   'P 1'
#
loop_
_entity.id
_entity.type
_entity.pdbx_description
1 polymer ?
#
loop_
_entity_poly.entity_id
_entity_poly.type
_entity_poly.pdbx_seq_one_letter_code
_entity_poly.pdbx_strand_id
1 'polypeptide(L)' 'MHTKLTLRLDHQLIGRAKSHARRTGKSVSQLVADYFALLDRTPIDEETALPPLTNALYGALAPAQIDETDYRRFLDEKYR' A
#
# COMPACT_ATOMS: atom_id res chain seq x y z
N MET A 1 6.96 12.97 24.02
CA MET A 1 7.25 14.39 23.77
C MET A 1 7.13 14.65 22.27
N HIS A 2 6.52 15.75 21.84
CA HIS A 2 6.46 16.10 20.41
C HIS A 2 7.53 17.15 20.09
N THR A 3 8.40 16.84 19.13
CA THR A 3 9.46 17.75 18.67
C THR A 3 9.12 18.28 17.28
N LYS A 4 9.34 19.57 17.05
CA LYS A 4 9.06 20.20 15.76
C LYS A 4 10.27 20.06 14.83
N LEU A 5 10.07 19.33 13.72
CA LEU A 5 11.02 19.29 12.62
C LEU A 5 10.67 20.39 11.61
N THR A 6 11.65 21.20 11.20
CA THR A 6 11.48 22.22 10.16
C THR A 6 12.31 21.85 8.95
N LEU A 7 11.66 21.70 7.79
CA LEU A 7 12.29 21.29 6.54
C LEU A 7 12.35 22.46 5.56
N ARG A 8 13.47 22.60 4.84
CA ARG A 8 13.57 23.52 3.69
C ARG A 8 13.16 22.76 2.44
N LEU A 9 12.06 23.17 1.82
CA LEU A 9 11.47 22.50 0.65
C LEU A 9 11.07 23.55 -0.39
N ASP A 10 11.02 23.14 -1.65
CA ASP A 10 10.51 23.96 -2.73
C ASP A 10 9.03 24.34 -2.52
N HIS A 11 8.65 25.56 -2.90
CA HIS A 11 7.30 26.08 -2.71
C HIS A 11 6.23 25.25 -3.44
N GLN A 12 6.51 24.77 -4.65
CA GLN A 12 5.60 23.91 -5.40
C GLN A 12 5.40 22.58 -4.69
N LEU A 13 6.47 22.02 -4.09
CA LEU A 13 6.39 20.79 -3.32
C LEU A 13 5.51 20.95 -2.08
N ILE A 14 5.64 22.07 -1.36
CA ILE A 14 4.78 22.41 -0.22
C ILE A 14 3.30 22.49 -0.67
N GLY A 15 3.04 23.09 -1.83
CA GLY A 15 1.70 23.17 -2.42
C GLY A 15 1.09 21.80 -2.70
N ARG A 16 1.84 20.91 -3.35
CA ARG A 16 1.40 19.53 -3.64
C ARG A 16 1.13 18.74 -2.35
N ALA A 17 2.00 18.85 -1.35
CA ALA A 17 1.83 18.18 -0.08
C ALA A 17 0.53 18.62 0.62
N LYS A 18 0.27 19.94 0.69
CA LYS A 18 -0.96 20.49 1.27
C LYS A 18 -2.22 20.04 0.51
N SER A 19 -2.17 20.03 -0.82
CA SER A 19 -3.29 19.56 -1.65
C SER A 19 -3.61 18.08 -1.40
N HIS A 20 -2.58 17.23 -1.36
CA HIS A 20 -2.74 15.81 -1.03
C HIS A 20 -3.31 15.62 0.38
N ALA A 21 -2.76 16.33 1.37
CA ALA A 21 -3.21 16.28 2.76
C ALA A 21 -4.71 16.63 2.91
N ARG A 22 -5.17 17.68 2.21
CA ARG A 22 -6.59 18.05 2.18
C ARG A 22 -7.47 16.95 1.58
N ARG A 23 -7.04 16.31 0.48
CA ARG A 23 -7.80 15.22 -0.15
C ARG A 23 -7.91 14.00 0.75
N THR A 24 -6.88 13.71 1.55
CA THR A 24 -6.84 12.54 2.44
C THR A 24 -7.35 12.84 3.86
N GLY A 25 -7.75 14.09 4.15
CA GLY A 25 -8.21 14.50 5.48
C GLY A 25 -7.10 14.52 6.55
N LYS A 26 -5.83 14.46 6.16
CA LYS A 26 -4.67 14.45 7.06
C LYS A 26 -3.97 15.81 7.07
N SER A 27 -3.19 16.07 8.12
CA SER A 27 -2.24 17.20 8.12
C SER A 27 -0.95 16.81 7.41
N VAL A 28 -0.21 17.79 6.88
CA VAL A 28 1.11 17.55 6.26
C VAL A 28 2.08 16.93 7.27
N SER A 29 2.03 17.36 8.54
CA SER A 29 2.84 16.78 9.60
C SER A 29 2.49 15.32 9.86
N GLN A 30 1.21 14.94 9.79
CA GLN A 30 0.80 13.53 9.92
C GLN A 30 1.30 12.69 8.75
N LEU A 31 1.19 13.20 7.52
CA LEU A 31 1.72 12.48 6.34
C LEU A 31 3.23 12.21 6.45
N VAL A 32 3.99 13.20 6.92
CA VAL A 32 5.44 13.06 7.09
C VAL A 32 5.76 12.12 8.27
N ALA A 33 4.99 12.18 9.36
CA ALA A 33 5.14 11.26 10.47
C ALA A 33 4.86 9.80 10.05
N ASP A 34 3.77 9.57 9.31
CA ASP A 34 3.42 8.26 8.76
C ASP A 34 4.55 7.73 7.86
N TYR A 35 5.15 8.60 7.03
CA TYR A 35 6.28 8.24 6.18
C TYR A 35 7.54 7.89 7.00
N PHE A 36 7.89 8.69 8.01
CA PHE A 36 9.05 8.40 8.86
C PHE A 36 8.87 7.14 9.69
N ALA A 37 7.65 6.78 10.09
CA ALA A 37 7.37 5.52 10.75
C ALA A 37 7.71 4.30 9.87
N LEU A 38 7.81 4.46 8.54
CA LEU A 38 8.28 3.41 7.64
C LEU A 38 9.81 3.24 7.68
N LEU A 39 10.57 4.28 8.07
CA LEU A 39 12.03 4.20 8.19
C LEU A 39 12.48 3.33 9.37
N ASP A 40 11.65 3.24 10.41
CA ASP A 40 11.89 2.38 11.57
C ASP A 40 11.62 0.90 11.29
N ARG A 41 11.06 0.58 10.11
CA ARG A 41 11.02 -0.80 9.62
C ARG A 41 12.40 -1.15 9.11
N THR A 42 13.22 -1.70 10.00
CA THR A 42 14.36 -2.53 9.60
C THR A 42 13.86 -3.54 8.57
N PRO A 43 14.58 -3.84 7.47
CA PRO A 43 14.21 -4.87 6.50
C PRO A 43 14.34 -6.27 7.11
N ILE A 44 13.60 -6.53 8.18
CA ILE A 44 13.45 -7.82 8.81
C ILE A 44 12.20 -8.41 8.14
N ASP A 45 12.43 -9.33 7.20
CA ASP A 45 11.44 -10.24 6.59
C ASP A 45 10.39 -9.67 5.61
N GLU A 46 10.66 -8.58 4.89
CA GLU A 46 9.80 -8.23 3.74
C GLU A 46 9.91 -9.21 2.56
N GLU A 47 10.91 -10.09 2.52
CA GLU A 47 10.99 -11.17 1.53
C GLU A 47 9.94 -12.27 1.74
N THR A 48 9.27 -12.32 2.91
CA THR A 48 8.42 -13.46 3.27
C THR A 48 6.98 -13.09 3.63
N ALA A 49 6.69 -11.83 3.96
CA ALA A 49 5.34 -11.42 4.38
C ALA A 49 4.54 -10.82 3.22
N LEU A 50 3.56 -11.59 2.71
CA LEU A 50 2.59 -11.09 1.74
C LEU A 50 1.82 -9.88 2.32
N PRO A 51 1.48 -8.87 1.50
CA PRO A 51 0.62 -7.76 1.94
C PRO A 51 -0.68 -8.28 2.57
N PRO A 52 -1.29 -7.57 3.56
CA PRO A 52 -2.42 -8.09 4.34
C PRO A 52 -3.58 -8.64 3.50
N LEU A 53 -3.93 -7.94 2.42
CA LEU A 53 -4.97 -8.36 1.49
C LEU A 53 -4.57 -9.64 0.72
N THR A 54 -3.33 -9.68 0.22
CA THR A 54 -2.80 -10.84 -0.51
C THR A 54 -2.67 -12.05 0.40
N ASN A 55 -2.23 -11.86 1.65
CA ASN A 55 -2.12 -12.92 2.64
C ASN A 55 -3.48 -13.51 3.02
N ALA A 56 -4.53 -12.70 3.08
CA ALA A 56 -5.89 -13.17 3.33
C ALA A 56 -6.47 -14.01 2.18
N LEU A 57 -5.97 -13.83 0.96
CA LEU A 57 -6.39 -14.56 -0.23
C LEU A 57 -5.45 -15.73 -0.57
N TYR A 58 -4.22 -15.71 -0.06
CA TYR A 58 -3.22 -16.73 -0.33
C TYR A 58 -3.66 -18.09 0.21
N GLY A 59 -3.70 -19.10 -0.68
CA GLY A 59 -4.17 -20.44 -0.33
C GLY A 59 -5.69 -20.60 -0.28
N ALA A 60 -6.50 -19.56 -0.51
CA ALA A 60 -7.96 -19.67 -0.50
C ALA A 60 -8.51 -20.67 -1.55
N LEU A 61 -7.76 -20.90 -2.62
CA LEU A 61 -8.08 -21.85 -3.69
C LEU A 61 -7.34 -23.19 -3.56
N ALA A 62 -6.47 -23.37 -2.55
CA ALA A 62 -5.73 -24.61 -2.34
C ALA A 62 -6.60 -25.88 -2.17
N PRO A 63 -7.78 -25.85 -1.50
CA PRO A 63 -8.62 -27.04 -1.41
C PRO A 63 -9.42 -27.33 -2.69
N ALA A 64 -9.43 -26.40 -3.65
CA ALA A 64 -10.14 -26.58 -4.88
C ALA A 64 -9.21 -27.20 -5.94
N GLN A 65 -9.63 -28.29 -6.56
CA GLN A 65 -8.91 -28.92 -7.68
C GLN A 65 -9.19 -28.12 -8.95
N ILE A 66 -8.68 -26.90 -9.01
CA ILE A 66 -8.85 -25.99 -10.14
C ILE A 66 -7.48 -25.81 -10.77
N ASP A 67 -7.42 -25.89 -12.09
CA ASP A 67 -6.20 -25.65 -12.84
C ASP A 67 -6.34 -24.47 -13.82
N GLU A 68 -5.28 -24.22 -14.57
CA GLU A 68 -5.26 -23.13 -15.56
C GLU A 68 -6.30 -23.34 -16.67
N THR A 69 -6.66 -24.59 -16.96
CA THR A 69 -7.64 -24.95 -17.99
C THR A 69 -9.05 -24.52 -17.59
N ASP A 70 -9.41 -24.63 -16.31
CA ASP A 70 -10.67 -24.11 -15.79
C ASP A 70 -10.75 -22.59 -15.88
N TYR A 71 -9.63 -21.89 -15.63
CA TYR A 71 -9.57 -20.45 -15.79
C TYR A 71 -9.75 -20.02 -17.24
N ARG A 72 -9.10 -20.71 -18.19
CA ARG A 72 -9.26 -20.43 -19.63
C ARG A 72 -10.69 -20.64 -20.11
N ARG A 73 -11.34 -21.72 -19.67
CA ARG A 73 -12.76 -22.01 -19.97
C ARG A 73 -13.68 -20.91 -19.44
N PHE A 74 -13.45 -20.45 -18.20
CA PHE A 74 -14.19 -19.34 -17.63
C PHE A 74 -14.05 -18.05 -18.45
N LEU A 75 -12.84 -17.73 -18.93
CA LEU A 75 -12.62 -16.55 -19.77
C LEU A 75 -13.39 -16.66 -21.09
N ASP A 76 -13.35 -17.83 -21.73
CA ASP A 76 -14.09 -18.08 -22.98
C ASP A 76 -15.61 -17.92 -22.78
N GLU A 77 -16.17 -18.41 -21.67
CA GLU A 77 -17.58 -18.23 -21.34
C GLU A 77 -17.94 -16.79 -20.99
N LYS A 78 -17.07 -16.09 -20.25
CA LYS A 78 -17.31 -14.72 -19.78
C LYS A 78 -17.31 -13.68 -20.90
N TYR A 79 -16.48 -13.86 -21.91
CA TYR A 79 -16.31 -12.91 -23.02
C TYR A 79 -17.02 -13.33 -24.31
N ARG A 80 -17.90 -14.34 -24.23
CA ARG A 80 -18.82 -14.73 -25.29
C ARG A 80 -20.12 -13.92 -25.21
#